data_AF-A0A7M3M9R2-F1
#
_entry.id   AF-A0A7M3M9R2-F1
#
_cell.length_a   1.000
_cell.length_b   1.000
_cell.length_c   1.000
_cell.angle_alpha   90.00
_cell.angle_beta   90.00
_cell.angle_gamma   90.00
#
_symmetry.space_group_name_H-M   'P 1'
#
loop_
_entity.id
_entity.type
_entity.pdbx_description
1 polymer ?
#
loop_
_entity_poly.entity_id
_entity_poly.type
_entity_poly.pdbx_seq_one_letter_code
_entity_poly.pdbx_strand_id
1 'polypeptide(L)'
;LSLVNDQLVRELELATMQAKIQSSAKEGMDKAQKDFFLREQMKAIRKELGEEGGESEEFEQLQEALDKAGLPKEVKKEADKQLKRLTSMHPDSSEATVVRTYLDWLIELPWKKASRDRLDIKKAHEILDEDHYDLQKVKDRILEYLSVRKLNPKMKGPILCFVGPPGGGKTSLGRSIARALNRKFVRMSLGGMRDEAEIRGHRRTYIGSMPGPI
;
A
#
# COMPACT_ATOMS: atom_id res chain seq x y z
N LEU A 1 -4.52 40.09 -50.37
CA LEU A 1 -4.43 38.70 -50.89
C LEU A 1 -3.53 37.81 -50.03
N SER A 2 -2.36 38.28 -49.54
CA SER A 2 -1.51 37.47 -48.64
C SER A 2 -2.15 37.13 -47.28
N LEU A 3 -2.85 38.09 -46.66
CA LEU A 3 -3.48 37.89 -45.34
C LEU A 3 -4.54 36.78 -45.33
N VAL A 4 -5.32 36.69 -46.41
CA VAL A 4 -6.36 35.67 -46.60
C VAL A 4 -5.73 34.30 -46.85
N ASN A 5 -4.62 34.26 -47.60
CA ASN A 5 -3.88 33.02 -47.82
C ASN A 5 -3.29 32.48 -46.50
N ASP A 6 -2.73 33.36 -45.66
CA ASP A 6 -2.20 32.99 -44.34
C ASP A 6 -3.28 32.46 -43.38
N GLN A 7 -4.50 33.02 -43.46
CA GLN A 7 -5.64 32.54 -42.67
C GLN A 7 -6.14 31.19 -43.17
N LEU A 8 -6.22 30.99 -44.49
CA LEU A 8 -6.60 29.72 -45.09
C LEU A 8 -5.59 28.61 -44.79
N VAL A 9 -4.29 28.92 -44.79
CA VAL A 9 -3.24 27.96 -44.41
C VAL A 9 -3.38 27.54 -42.94
N ARG A 10 -3.63 28.49 -42.03
CA ARG A 10 -3.87 28.17 -40.60
C ARG A 10 -5.12 27.35 -40.36
N GLU A 11 -6.23 27.68 -41.04
CA GLU A 11 -7.47 26.88 -40.99
C GLU A 11 -7.24 25.45 -41.51
N LEU A 12 -6.45 25.30 -42.57
CA LEU A 12 -6.12 23.99 -43.14
C LEU A 12 -5.20 23.17 -42.24
N GLU A 13 -4.23 23.81 -41.56
CA GLU A 13 -3.40 23.17 -40.53
C GLU A 13 -4.22 22.74 -39.30
N LEU A 14 -5.18 23.57 -38.87
CA LEU A 14 -6.08 23.22 -37.76
C LEU A 14 -7.00 22.04 -38.11
N ALA A 15 -7.59 22.06 -39.30
CA ALA A 15 -8.46 20.99 -39.79
C ALA A 15 -7.70 19.65 -39.94
N THR A 16 -6.47 19.69 -40.45
CA THR A 16 -5.63 18.49 -40.57
C THR A 16 -5.19 17.95 -39.20
N MET A 17 -4.87 18.81 -38.24
CA MET A 17 -4.61 18.42 -36.84
C MET A 17 -5.84 17.76 -36.20
N GLN A 18 -7.03 18.35 -36.34
CA GLN A 18 -8.28 17.77 -35.82
C GLN A 18 -8.57 16.39 -36.43
N ALA A 19 -8.44 16.25 -37.75
CA ALA A 19 -8.63 14.97 -38.44
C ALA A 19 -7.64 13.90 -37.94
N LYS A 20 -6.39 14.29 -37.70
CA LYS A 20 -5.35 13.38 -37.18
C LYS A 20 -5.63 12.95 -35.75
N ILE A 21 -6.05 13.88 -34.89
CA ILE A 21 -6.47 13.58 -33.50
C ILE A 21 -7.68 12.64 -33.49
N GLN A 22 -8.66 12.87 -34.36
CA GLN A 22 -9.87 12.06 -34.44
C GLN A 22 -9.57 10.65 -34.96
N SER A 23 -8.68 10.52 -35.95
CA SER A 23 -8.17 9.23 -36.45
C SER A 23 -7.41 8.46 -35.37
N SER A 24 -6.48 9.10 -34.66
CA SER A 24 -5.72 8.46 -33.58
C SER A 24 -6.58 8.06 -32.39
N ALA A 25 -7.60 8.86 -32.05
CA ALA A 25 -8.57 8.52 -31.00
C ALA A 25 -9.43 7.30 -31.41
N LYS A 26 -9.85 7.23 -32.68
CA LYS A 26 -10.64 6.12 -33.21
C LYS A 26 -9.83 4.83 -33.29
N GLU A 27 -8.58 4.89 -33.74
CA GLU A 27 -7.65 3.74 -33.71
C GLU A 27 -7.33 3.27 -32.29
N GLY A 28 -7.14 4.20 -31.35
CA GLY A 28 -6.93 3.87 -29.94
C GLY A 28 -8.15 3.21 -29.28
N MET A 29 -9.36 3.69 -29.61
CA MET A 29 -10.62 3.09 -29.17
C MET A 29 -10.83 1.71 -29.80
N ASP A 30 -10.63 1.55 -31.10
CA ASP A 30 -10.75 0.25 -31.78
C ASP A 30 -9.77 -0.77 -31.22
N LYS A 31 -8.54 -0.37 -30.91
CA LYS A 31 -7.54 -1.28 -30.34
C LYS A 31 -7.92 -1.72 -28.92
N ALA A 32 -8.37 -0.81 -28.07
CA ALA A 32 -8.83 -1.14 -26.72
C ALA A 32 -10.09 -2.02 -26.74
N GLN A 33 -11.02 -1.74 -27.66
CA GLN A 33 -12.25 -2.50 -27.82
C GLN A 33 -11.98 -3.90 -28.42
N LYS A 34 -11.02 -4.00 -29.34
CA LYS A 34 -10.53 -5.26 -29.90
C LYS A 34 -9.77 -6.09 -28.86
N ASP A 35 -8.92 -5.47 -28.04
CA ASP A 35 -8.22 -6.13 -26.94
C ASP A 35 -9.20 -6.65 -25.88
N PHE A 36 -10.25 -5.87 -25.57
CA PHE A 36 -11.33 -6.30 -24.69
C PHE A 36 -12.08 -7.52 -25.26
N PHE A 37 -12.45 -7.46 -26.54
CA PHE A 37 -13.15 -8.55 -27.22
C PHE A 37 -12.29 -9.83 -27.32
N LEU A 38 -11.00 -9.69 -27.63
CA LEU A 38 -10.05 -10.82 -27.66
C LEU A 38 -9.87 -11.44 -26.27
N ARG A 39 -9.88 -10.65 -25.19
CA ARG A 39 -9.83 -11.17 -23.81
C ARG A 39 -11.10 -11.95 -23.45
N GLU A 40 -12.28 -11.43 -23.79
CA GLU A 40 -13.55 -12.12 -23.61
C GLU A 40 -13.58 -13.45 -24.38
N GLN A 41 -13.12 -13.46 -25.65
CA GLN A 41 -13.02 -14.69 -26.43
C GLN A 41 -12.04 -15.69 -25.82
N MET A 42 -10.86 -15.25 -25.38
CA MET A 42 -9.89 -16.12 -24.70
C MET A 42 -10.46 -16.70 -23.40
N LYS A 43 -11.26 -15.93 -22.67
CA LYS A 43 -11.95 -16.39 -21.46
C LYS A 43 -13.01 -17.45 -21.78
N ALA A 44 -13.77 -17.27 -22.86
CA ALA A 44 -14.74 -18.25 -23.34
C ALA A 44 -14.06 -19.55 -23.82
N ILE A 45 -12.96 -19.45 -24.56
CA ILE A 45 -12.19 -20.62 -25.05
C ILE A 45 -11.63 -21.42 -23.88
N ARG A 46 -11.03 -20.77 -22.87
CA ARG A 46 -10.50 -21.45 -21.67
C ARG A 46 -11.59 -22.16 -20.87
N LYS A 47 -12.77 -21.54 -20.80
CA LYS A 47 -13.94 -22.13 -20.17
C LYS A 47 -14.42 -23.40 -20.89
N GLU A 48 -14.44 -23.39 -22.23
CA GLU A 48 -14.78 -24.58 -23.03
C GLU A 48 -13.70 -25.68 -22.98
N LEU A 49 -12.43 -25.30 -22.81
CA LEU A 49 -11.31 -26.23 -22.63
C LEU A 49 -11.29 -26.93 -21.25
N GLY A 50 -12.19 -26.55 -20.32
CA GLY A 50 -12.23 -27.12 -18.98
C GLY A 50 -11.08 -26.66 -18.07
N GLU A 51 -10.41 -25.56 -18.41
CA GLU A 51 -9.37 -24.91 -17.59
C GLU A 51 -9.98 -23.95 -16.54
N GLU A 52 -11.23 -24.18 -16.12
CA GLU A 52 -11.82 -23.46 -14.97
C GLU A 52 -11.04 -23.86 -13.70
N GLY A 53 -10.34 -22.90 -13.08
CA GLY A 53 -9.38 -23.14 -12.00
C GLY A 53 -7.91 -23.25 -12.40
N GLY A 54 -7.56 -22.99 -13.67
CA GLY A 54 -6.16 -22.97 -14.13
C GLY A 54 -5.36 -21.75 -13.65
N GLU A 55 -4.03 -21.81 -13.78
CA GLU A 55 -3.08 -20.76 -13.38
C GLU A 55 -3.46 -19.34 -13.86
N SER A 56 -4.13 -19.23 -15.01
CA SER A 56 -4.54 -17.93 -15.52
C SER A 56 -5.61 -17.25 -14.66
N GLU A 57 -6.48 -17.99 -14.00
CA GLU A 57 -7.49 -17.42 -13.12
C GLU A 57 -6.85 -16.92 -11.81
N GLU A 58 -5.84 -17.66 -11.31
CA GLU A 58 -5.03 -17.23 -10.17
C GLU A 58 -4.30 -15.90 -10.45
N PHE A 59 -3.71 -15.76 -11.63
CA PHE A 59 -3.04 -14.51 -12.03
C PHE A 59 -4.01 -13.33 -12.17
N GLU A 60 -5.23 -13.56 -12.67
CA GLU A 60 -6.27 -12.53 -12.72
C GLU A 60 -6.68 -12.09 -11.30
N GLN A 61 -6.85 -13.03 -10.38
CA GLN A 61 -7.17 -12.72 -8.98
C GLN A 61 -6.05 -11.92 -8.29
N LEU A 62 -4.78 -12.30 -8.51
CA LEU A 62 -3.61 -11.57 -8.02
C LEU A 62 -3.57 -10.13 -8.57
N GLN A 63 -3.82 -9.96 -9.87
CA GLN A 63 -3.88 -8.63 -10.49
C GLN A 63 -4.97 -7.77 -9.85
N GLU A 64 -6.18 -8.32 -9.71
CA GLU A 64 -7.29 -7.61 -9.05
C GLU A 64 -6.96 -7.23 -7.60
N ALA A 65 -6.32 -8.12 -6.86
CA ALA A 65 -5.92 -7.87 -5.47
C ALA A 65 -4.88 -6.75 -5.37
N LEU A 66 -3.88 -6.72 -6.25
CA LEU A 66 -2.88 -5.66 -6.33
C LEU A 66 -3.51 -4.30 -6.67
N ASP A 67 -4.49 -4.29 -7.59
CA ASP A 67 -5.22 -3.08 -7.93
C ASP A 67 -6.09 -2.56 -6.79
N LYS A 68 -6.71 -3.46 -6.02
CA LYS A 68 -7.51 -3.14 -4.82
C LYS A 68 -6.64 -2.70 -3.62
N ALA A 69 -5.39 -3.18 -3.52
CA ALA A 69 -4.49 -2.86 -2.40
C ALA A 69 -4.13 -1.37 -2.32
N GLY A 70 -4.20 -0.64 -3.44
CA GLY A 70 -3.97 0.81 -3.47
C GLY A 70 -2.50 1.19 -3.39
N LEU A 71 -1.66 0.43 -4.08
CA LEU A 71 -0.20 0.62 -4.14
C LEU A 71 0.19 2.02 -4.65
N PRO A 72 1.23 2.66 -4.06
CA PRO A 72 1.86 3.85 -4.65
C PRO A 72 2.41 3.57 -6.05
N LYS A 73 2.57 4.62 -6.88
CA LYS A 73 2.99 4.46 -8.30
C LYS A 73 4.28 3.64 -8.48
N GLU A 74 5.29 3.91 -7.65
CA GLU A 74 6.58 3.20 -7.73
C GLU A 74 6.44 1.72 -7.37
N VAL A 75 5.69 1.42 -6.31
CA VAL A 75 5.44 0.05 -5.84
C VAL A 75 4.57 -0.71 -6.84
N LYS A 76 3.54 -0.09 -7.40
CA LYS A 76 2.69 -0.70 -8.42
C LYS A 76 3.50 -1.08 -9.66
N LYS A 77 4.38 -0.21 -10.13
CA LYS A 77 5.26 -0.50 -11.27
C LYS A 77 6.14 -1.73 -11.03
N GLU A 78 6.68 -1.88 -9.81
CA GLU A 78 7.47 -3.05 -9.46
C GLU A 78 6.60 -4.31 -9.30
N ALA A 79 5.42 -4.19 -8.68
CA ALA A 79 4.46 -5.30 -8.56
C ALA A 79 4.04 -5.84 -9.94
N ASP A 80 3.66 -4.96 -10.87
CA ASP A 80 3.30 -5.33 -12.24
C ASP A 80 4.46 -6.03 -12.98
N LYS A 81 5.70 -5.60 -12.74
CA LYS A 81 6.90 -6.24 -13.29
C LYS A 81 7.11 -7.64 -12.72
N GLN A 82 6.93 -7.81 -11.41
CA GLN A 82 7.05 -9.11 -10.76
C GLN A 82 5.93 -10.07 -11.17
N LEU A 83 4.70 -9.58 -11.33
CA LEU A 83 3.57 -10.37 -11.82
C LEU A 83 3.81 -10.86 -13.27
N LYS A 84 4.28 -9.98 -14.16
CA LYS A 84 4.68 -10.38 -15.52
C LYS A 84 5.75 -11.47 -15.49
N ARG A 85 6.76 -11.33 -14.63
CA ARG A 85 7.79 -12.36 -14.46
C ARG A 85 7.20 -13.69 -13.99
N LEU A 86 6.26 -13.65 -13.04
CA LEU A 86 5.58 -14.84 -12.52
C LEU A 86 4.79 -15.58 -13.61
N THR A 87 4.05 -14.86 -14.47
CA THR A 87 3.26 -15.48 -15.56
C THR A 87 4.11 -16.20 -16.62
N SER A 88 5.41 -15.89 -16.71
CA SER A 88 6.33 -16.55 -17.63
C SER A 88 7.13 -17.69 -16.98
N MET A 89 6.98 -17.89 -15.66
CA MET A 89 7.71 -18.92 -14.90
C MET A 89 6.91 -20.22 -14.86
N HIS A 90 7.63 -21.33 -14.71
CA HIS A 90 7.00 -22.61 -14.37
C HIS A 90 6.48 -22.56 -12.93
N PRO A 91 5.23 -22.97 -12.66
CA PRO A 91 4.59 -22.88 -11.33
C PRO A 91 5.36 -23.57 -10.22
N ASP A 92 5.92 -24.74 -10.50
CA ASP A 92 6.69 -25.54 -9.54
C ASP A 92 8.12 -25.03 -9.29
N SER A 93 8.51 -23.92 -9.92
CA SER A 93 9.83 -23.33 -9.70
C SER A 93 9.92 -22.69 -8.31
N SER A 94 11.05 -22.90 -7.63
CA SER A 94 11.36 -22.21 -6.37
C SER A 94 11.37 -20.69 -6.51
N GLU A 95 11.70 -20.16 -7.70
CA GLU A 95 11.62 -18.72 -7.98
C GLU A 95 10.17 -18.22 -8.05
N ALA A 96 9.26 -19.02 -8.61
CA ALA A 96 7.84 -18.67 -8.71
C ALA A 96 7.22 -18.54 -7.32
N THR A 97 7.52 -19.47 -6.41
CA THR A 97 7.07 -19.41 -5.01
C THR A 97 7.56 -18.15 -4.31
N VAL A 98 8.83 -17.77 -4.49
CA VAL A 98 9.39 -16.56 -3.86
C VAL A 98 8.73 -15.29 -4.39
N VAL A 99 8.41 -15.23 -5.68
CA VAL A 99 7.72 -14.09 -6.30
C VAL A 99 6.25 -14.02 -5.85
N ARG A 100 5.56 -15.17 -5.79
CA ARG A 100 4.17 -15.27 -5.30
C ARG A 100 4.05 -14.75 -3.87
N THR A 101 4.85 -15.30 -2.95
CA THR A 101 4.89 -14.84 -1.54
C THR A 101 5.18 -13.34 -1.43
N TYR A 102 6.05 -12.81 -2.28
CA TYR A 102 6.34 -11.37 -2.30
C TYR A 102 5.13 -10.53 -2.75
N LEU A 103 4.39 -10.96 -3.77
CA LEU A 103 3.18 -10.28 -4.21
C LEU A 103 2.08 -10.36 -3.13
N ASP A 104 1.97 -11.49 -2.44
CA ASP A 104 1.04 -11.66 -1.32
C ASP A 104 1.34 -10.66 -0.19
N TRP A 105 2.61 -10.51 0.19
CA TRP A 105 3.03 -9.49 1.16
C TRP A 105 2.65 -8.07 0.70
N LEU A 106 2.83 -7.74 -0.58
CA LEU A 106 2.43 -6.43 -1.10
C LEU A 106 0.92 -6.21 -1.02
N ILE A 107 0.10 -7.25 -1.19
CA ILE A 107 -1.36 -7.18 -1.10
C ILE A 107 -1.82 -6.98 0.35
N GLU A 108 -1.22 -7.71 1.30
CA GLU A 108 -1.61 -7.67 2.71
C GLU A 108 -1.25 -6.36 3.41
N LEU A 109 -0.21 -5.67 2.95
CA LEU A 109 0.26 -4.42 3.55
C LEU A 109 -0.81 -3.30 3.42
N PRO A 110 -1.09 -2.54 4.51
CA PRO A 110 -2.13 -1.52 4.52
C PRO A 110 -1.65 -0.19 3.89
N TRP A 111 -1.46 -0.14 2.57
CA TRP A 111 -0.94 1.04 1.86
C TRP A 111 -1.80 2.31 2.00
N LYS A 112 -3.13 2.17 1.87
CA LYS A 112 -4.09 3.28 1.99
C LYS A 112 -4.95 3.24 3.26
N LYS A 113 -5.02 2.08 3.91
CA LYS A 113 -5.90 1.86 5.06
C LYS A 113 -5.25 2.43 6.32
N ALA A 114 -5.64 3.64 6.70
CA ALA A 114 -5.26 4.26 7.97
C ALA A 114 -6.42 4.24 8.97
N SER A 115 -6.11 4.02 10.25
CA SER A 115 -7.08 4.22 11.34
C SER A 115 -7.41 5.71 11.50
N ARG A 116 -8.68 6.02 11.79
CA ARG A 116 -9.10 7.40 12.11
C ARG A 116 -8.64 7.77 13.51
N ASP A 117 -7.67 8.67 13.58
CA ASP A 117 -7.13 9.18 14.83
C ASP A 117 -8.15 10.00 15.61
N ARG A 118 -8.14 9.83 16.93
CA ARG A 118 -8.85 10.70 17.88
C ARG A 118 -7.83 11.49 18.68
N LEU A 119 -7.74 12.80 18.46
CA LEU A 119 -6.88 13.71 19.22
C LEU A 119 -7.71 14.60 20.15
N ASP A 120 -8.38 13.95 21.11
CA ASP A 120 -9.10 14.62 22.20
C ASP A 120 -8.33 14.44 23.50
N ILE A 121 -7.81 15.54 24.04
CA ILE A 121 -6.98 15.56 25.24
C ILE A 121 -7.80 15.27 26.49
N LYS A 122 -9.06 15.74 26.55
CA LYS A 122 -9.93 15.49 27.71
C LYS A 122 -10.23 14.00 27.82
N LYS A 123 -10.63 13.40 26.71
CA LYS A 123 -10.88 11.96 26.64
C LYS A 123 -9.62 11.13 26.88
N ALA A 124 -8.45 11.60 26.42
CA ALA A 124 -7.18 10.95 26.70
C ALA A 124 -6.86 10.96 28.20
N HIS A 125 -7.11 12.07 28.90
CA HIS A 125 -6.96 12.17 30.35
C HIS A 125 -7.88 11.18 31.09
N GLU A 126 -9.17 11.15 30.74
CA GLU A 126 -10.15 10.21 31.30
C GLU A 126 -9.70 8.75 31.15
N ILE A 127 -9.26 8.35 29.95
CA ILE A 127 -8.81 6.98 29.67
C ILE A 127 -7.53 6.65 30.44
N LEU A 128 -6.58 7.59 30.54
CA LEU A 128 -5.34 7.38 31.29
C LEU A 128 -5.61 7.22 32.79
N ASP A 129 -6.57 7.96 33.34
CA ASP A 129 -6.99 7.85 34.73
C ASP A 129 -7.81 6.58 35.01
N GLU A 130 -8.65 6.15 34.07
CA GLU A 130 -9.40 4.89 34.15
C GLU A 130 -8.45 3.68 34.18
N ASP A 131 -7.46 3.66 33.28
CA ASP A 131 -6.57 2.51 33.09
C ASP A 131 -5.42 2.44 34.12
N HIS A 132 -5.03 3.57 34.73
CA HIS A 132 -3.87 3.64 35.62
C HIS A 132 -4.16 4.49 36.85
N TYR A 133 -3.96 3.93 38.04
CA TYR A 133 -3.98 4.69 39.28
C TYR A 133 -2.64 5.43 39.49
N ASP A 134 -2.68 6.64 40.06
CA ASP A 134 -1.50 7.52 40.26
C ASP A 134 -0.79 7.91 38.94
N LEU A 135 0.54 8.08 38.95
CA LEU A 135 1.39 8.44 37.80
C LEU A 135 1.10 9.82 37.20
N GLN A 136 0.68 10.79 38.03
CA GLN A 136 0.31 12.14 37.57
C GLN A 136 1.36 12.78 36.67
N LYS A 137 2.64 12.78 37.10
CA LYS A 137 3.76 13.31 36.30
C LYS A 137 3.91 12.65 34.93
N VAL A 138 3.63 11.35 34.82
CA VAL A 138 3.74 10.60 33.57
C VAL A 138 2.53 10.89 32.67
N LYS A 139 1.33 10.93 33.24
CA LYS A 139 0.09 11.27 32.54
C LYS A 139 0.15 12.68 31.97
N ASP A 140 0.58 13.66 32.77
CA ASP A 140 0.78 15.04 32.33
C ASP A 140 1.73 15.10 31.12
N ARG A 141 2.85 14.38 31.19
CA ARG A 141 3.83 14.34 30.10
C ARG A 141 3.27 13.70 28.81
N ILE A 142 2.43 12.68 28.94
CA ILE A 142 1.72 12.07 27.80
C ILE A 142 0.75 13.09 27.20
N LEU A 143 -0.04 13.78 28.03
CA LEU A 143 -1.00 14.77 27.56
C LEU A 143 -0.34 15.98 26.90
N GLU A 144 0.80 16.45 27.41
CA GLU A 144 1.64 17.46 26.78
C GLU A 144 2.08 17.02 25.38
N TYR A 145 2.61 15.79 25.26
CA TYR A 145 3.03 15.23 23.99
C TYR A 145 1.87 15.15 22.98
N LEU A 146 0.71 14.68 23.43
CA LEU A 146 -0.49 14.62 22.59
C LEU A 146 -0.99 16.02 22.19
N SER A 147 -0.84 17.01 23.07
CA SER A 147 -1.22 18.41 22.81
C SER A 147 -0.33 19.04 21.75
N VAL A 148 0.99 18.83 21.81
CA VAL A 148 1.93 19.28 20.77
C VAL A 148 1.59 18.64 19.43
N ARG A 149 1.27 17.34 19.42
CA ARG A 149 0.88 16.62 18.20
C ARG A 149 -0.44 17.10 17.62
N LYS A 150 -1.40 17.51 18.49
CA LYS A 150 -2.67 18.11 18.06
C LYS A 150 -2.45 19.46 17.38
N LEU A 151 -1.52 20.27 17.88
CA LEU A 151 -1.19 21.57 17.30
C LEU A 151 -0.40 21.43 15.98
N ASN A 152 0.50 20.44 15.87
CA ASN A 152 1.28 20.21 14.66
C ASN A 152 1.25 18.74 14.22
N PRO A 153 0.25 18.33 13.41
CA PRO A 153 0.10 16.94 12.96
C PRO A 153 1.23 16.43 12.06
N LYS A 154 1.95 17.34 11.37
CA LYS A 154 3.04 16.99 10.43
C LYS A 154 4.41 16.94 11.11
N MET A 155 4.51 17.31 12.38
CA MET A 155 5.77 17.31 13.10
C MET A 155 6.28 15.87 13.27
N LYS A 156 7.55 15.63 12.90
CA LYS A 156 8.30 14.46 13.36
C LYS A 156 8.63 14.67 14.84
N GLY A 157 7.64 14.44 15.70
CA GLY A 157 7.77 14.57 17.14
C GLY A 157 8.73 13.52 17.74
N PRO A 158 9.30 13.78 18.92
CA PRO A 158 10.17 12.83 19.61
C PRO A 158 9.42 11.54 19.98
N ILE A 159 10.13 10.42 20.02
CA ILE A 159 9.56 9.14 20.45
C ILE A 159 9.44 9.12 21.98
N LEU A 160 8.27 8.77 22.50
CA LEU A 160 8.07 8.58 23.95
C LEU A 160 8.78 7.31 24.42
N CYS A 161 9.68 7.46 25.39
CA CYS A 161 10.39 6.35 26.03
C CYS A 161 10.02 6.29 27.51
N PHE A 162 9.49 5.15 27.96
CA PHE A 162 9.18 4.92 29.37
C PHE A 162 10.28 4.09 30.02
N VAL A 163 10.92 4.65 31.06
CA VAL A 163 12.03 4.02 31.78
C VAL A 163 11.63 3.80 33.25
N GLY A 164 11.97 2.65 33.81
CA GLY A 164 11.70 2.32 35.21
C GLY A 164 11.81 0.82 35.51
N PRO A 165 11.56 0.38 36.75
CA PRO A 165 11.65 -1.02 37.15
C PRO A 165 10.65 -1.94 36.41
N PRO A 166 10.89 -3.26 36.34
CA PRO A 166 9.90 -4.20 35.83
C PRO A 166 8.60 -4.12 36.65
N GLY A 167 7.45 -4.33 36.01
CA GLY A 167 6.13 -4.23 36.67
C GLY A 167 5.52 -2.83 36.76
N GLY A 168 6.25 -1.76 36.43
CA GLY A 168 5.75 -0.37 36.49
C GLY A 168 4.77 0.06 35.39
N GLY A 169 4.01 -0.85 34.77
CA GLY A 169 2.92 -0.47 33.85
C GLY A 169 3.31 0.13 32.47
N LYS A 170 4.57 0.04 32.04
CA LYS A 170 5.03 0.64 30.75
C LYS A 170 4.23 0.15 29.53
N THR A 171 4.02 -1.16 29.44
CA THR A 171 3.27 -1.77 28.31
C THR A 171 1.79 -1.42 28.37
N SER A 172 1.21 -1.36 29.58
CA SER A 172 -0.19 -0.97 29.75
C SER A 172 -0.40 0.50 29.42
N LEU A 173 0.53 1.40 29.79
CA LEU A 173 0.50 2.81 29.38
C LEU A 173 0.50 2.95 27.84
N GLY A 174 1.33 2.19 27.14
CA GLY A 174 1.32 2.14 25.68
C GLY A 174 -0.04 1.72 25.10
N ARG A 175 -0.71 0.74 25.72
CA ARG A 175 -2.05 0.28 25.33
C ARG A 175 -3.11 1.35 25.58
N SER A 176 -3.05 2.05 26.71
CA SER A 176 -3.95 3.16 27.05
C SER A 176 -3.79 4.34 26.09
N ILE A 177 -2.55 4.67 25.69
CA ILE A 177 -2.29 5.69 24.67
C ILE A 177 -2.92 5.29 23.33
N ALA A 178 -2.79 4.02 22.92
CA ALA A 178 -3.42 3.54 21.70
C ALA A 178 -4.96 3.58 21.79
N ARG A 179 -5.54 3.20 22.94
CA ARG A 179 -6.98 3.30 23.24
C ARG A 179 -7.46 4.76 23.17
N ALA A 180 -6.73 5.69 23.78
CA ALA A 180 -7.03 7.12 23.77
C ALA A 180 -7.02 7.71 22.35
N LEU A 181 -6.03 7.31 21.54
CA LEU A 181 -5.89 7.74 20.15
C LEU A 181 -6.81 7.01 19.16
N ASN A 182 -7.54 6.00 19.61
CA ASN A 182 -8.31 5.08 18.76
C ASN A 182 -7.45 4.42 17.67
N ARG A 183 -6.25 3.98 18.04
CA ARG A 183 -5.28 3.30 17.17
C ARG A 183 -5.14 1.84 17.55
N LYS A 184 -4.83 0.98 16.56
CA LYS A 184 -4.45 -0.41 16.84
C LYS A 184 -3.13 -0.44 17.61
N PHE A 185 -3.08 -1.27 18.65
CA PHE A 185 -1.88 -1.46 19.45
C PHE A 185 -1.13 -2.71 18.97
N VAL A 186 0.15 -2.54 18.64
CA VAL A 186 1.07 -3.63 18.32
C VAL A 186 2.27 -3.52 19.25
N ARG A 187 2.75 -4.65 19.75
CA ARG A 187 3.92 -4.73 20.63
C ARG A 187 5.00 -5.57 19.96
N MET A 188 6.20 -5.01 19.86
CA MET A 188 7.41 -5.71 19.44
C MET A 188 8.39 -5.75 20.61
N SER A 189 8.98 -6.91 20.88
CA SER A 189 10.04 -7.04 21.89
C SER A 189 11.38 -6.86 21.20
N LEU A 190 12.18 -5.92 21.69
CA LEU A 190 13.57 -5.74 21.24
C LEU A 190 14.58 -6.52 22.09
N GLY A 191 14.11 -7.15 23.17
CA GLY A 191 14.97 -7.92 24.07
C GLY A 191 15.47 -9.19 23.37
N GLY A 192 16.78 -9.39 23.37
CA GLY A 192 17.41 -10.58 22.79
C GLY A 192 17.77 -10.48 21.30
N MET A 193 17.41 -9.37 20.63
CA MET A 193 17.76 -9.15 19.23
C MET A 193 19.26 -8.94 19.09
N ARG A 194 19.87 -9.61 18.11
CA ARG A 194 21.32 -9.53 17.87
C ARG A 194 21.67 -9.12 16.45
N ASP A 195 20.73 -9.29 15.51
CA ASP A 195 20.93 -8.99 14.10
C ASP A 195 19.91 -7.97 13.58
N GLU A 196 20.34 -7.15 12.62
CA GLU A 196 19.50 -6.21 11.89
C GLU A 196 18.40 -6.92 11.09
N ALA A 197 18.68 -8.14 10.62
CA ALA A 197 17.73 -8.95 9.89
C ALA A 197 16.45 -9.26 10.69
N GLU A 198 16.53 -9.28 12.03
CA GLU A 198 15.35 -9.47 12.88
C GLU A 198 14.41 -8.25 12.87
N ILE A 199 14.88 -7.07 12.44
CA ILE A 199 14.06 -5.86 12.26
C ILE A 199 13.70 -5.64 10.80
N ARG A 200 14.68 -5.73 9.89
CA ARG A 200 14.50 -5.38 8.47
C ARG A 200 14.13 -6.56 7.57
N GLY A 201 14.33 -7.79 8.03
CA GLY A 201 14.19 -9.00 7.24
C GLY A 201 15.40 -9.28 6.35
N HIS A 202 15.28 -10.32 5.54
CA HIS A 202 16.33 -10.77 4.63
C HIS A 202 16.08 -10.32 3.19
N ARG A 203 17.17 -10.18 2.42
CA ARG A 203 17.05 -9.99 0.97
C ARG A 203 16.37 -11.21 0.35
N ARG A 204 15.56 -10.99 -0.69
CA ARG A 204 14.80 -12.01 -1.45
C ARG A 204 15.67 -13.03 -2.22
N THR A 205 16.95 -13.14 -1.92
CA THR A 205 17.92 -14.00 -2.60
C THR A 205 17.91 -15.44 -2.10
N TYR A 206 17.37 -15.70 -0.90
CA TYR A 206 17.35 -17.04 -0.31
C TYR A 206 15.92 -17.58 -0.19
N ILE A 207 15.76 -18.89 -0.41
CA ILE A 207 14.53 -19.61 -0.10
C ILE A 207 14.27 -19.47 1.40
N GLY A 208 13.05 -19.04 1.79
CA GLY A 208 12.69 -18.77 3.19
C GLY A 208 12.98 -17.35 3.68
N SER A 209 13.43 -16.43 2.80
CA SER A 209 13.56 -15.02 3.15
C SER A 209 12.20 -14.40 3.47
N MET A 210 12.05 -13.90 4.69
CA MET A 210 10.85 -13.21 5.13
C MET A 210 11.15 -11.73 5.40
N PRO A 211 10.18 -10.83 5.16
CA PRO A 211 10.30 -9.45 5.61
C PRO A 211 10.42 -9.41 7.14
N GLY A 212 11.05 -8.35 7.63
CA GLY A 212 11.10 -8.09 9.05
C GLY A 212 9.71 -7.80 9.62
N PRO A 213 9.56 -7.77 10.94
CA PRO A 213 8.29 -7.50 11.59
C PRO A 213 7.82 -6.04 11.46
N ILE A 214 8.57 -5.15 10.76
CA ILE A 214 8.26 -3.73 10.53
C ILE A 214 8.16 -3.45 9.02
#